data_AF-A0A0F9ETJ6-F1
#
_entry.id   AF-A0A0F9ETJ6-F1
#
_cell.length_a   1.000
_cell.length_b   1.000
_cell.length_c   1.000
_cell.angle_alpha   90.00
_cell.angle_beta   90.00
_cell.angle_gamma   90.00
#
_symmetry.space_group_name_H-M   'P 1'
#
loop_
_entity.id
_entity.type
_entity.pdbx_description
1 polymer ?
#
loop_
_entity_poly.entity_id
_entity_poly.type
_entity_poly.pdbx_seq_one_letter_code
_entity_poly.pdbx_strand_id
1 'polypeptide(L)'
;MSIRMMSAVWEEADVSGATLLVLLALADYANDNGICWPGVHALAKKARVSERYVRELLGGLESNGHIVRELNTGPYGVNTYKVLVGGAKLAGCEPIPLGGYDN
;
A
#
# COMPACT_ATOMS: atom_id res chain seq x y z
N MET A 1 -7.86 10.96 4.87
CA MET A 1 -6.64 11.67 4.46
C MET A 1 -5.79 11.96 5.66
N SER A 2 -4.60 11.36 5.75
CA SER A 2 -3.72 11.47 6.92
C SER A 2 -2.29 11.83 6.51
N ILE A 3 -1.89 13.07 6.79
CA ILE A 3 -0.51 13.53 6.54
C ILE A 3 0.51 12.76 7.38
N ARG A 4 0.13 12.35 8.60
CA ARG A 4 0.99 11.60 9.52
C ARG A 4 1.38 10.25 8.93
N MET A 5 0.43 9.55 8.32
CA MET A 5 0.71 8.26 7.68
C MET A 5 1.63 8.43 6.47
N MET A 6 1.44 9.48 5.67
CA MET A 6 2.33 9.77 4.55
C MET A 6 3.76 10.09 5.01
N SER A 7 3.92 10.92 6.05
CA SER A 7 5.23 11.22 6.64
C SER A 7 5.93 9.94 7.13
N ALA A 8 5.22 9.07 7.85
CA ALA A 8 5.78 7.82 8.33
C ALA A 8 6.18 6.88 7.18
N VAL A 9 5.39 6.81 6.10
CA VAL A 9 5.78 6.04 4.90
C VAL A 9 7.07 6.57 4.29
N TRP A 10 7.25 7.89 4.19
CA TRP A 10 8.49 8.47 3.67
C TRP A 10 9.71 8.15 4.53
N GLU A 11 9.54 8.07 5.86
CA GLU A 11 10.64 7.83 6.80
C GLU A 11 11.01 6.34 6.91
N GLU A 12 10.03 5.43 6.82
CA GLU A 12 10.20 4.04 7.22
C GLU A 12 10.12 3.02 6.06
N ALA A 13 9.51 3.37 4.94
CA ALA A 13 9.28 2.41 3.87
C ALA A 13 10.59 2.08 3.11
N ASP A 14 10.93 0.80 3.04
CA ASP A 14 12.07 0.25 2.29
C ASP A 14 11.68 -0.19 0.86
N VAL A 15 10.71 0.48 0.26
CA VAL A 15 10.26 0.26 -1.12
C VAL A 15 10.45 1.51 -1.96
N SER A 16 10.54 1.35 -3.28
CA SER A 16 10.79 2.46 -4.21
C SER A 16 9.86 2.41 -5.42
N GLY A 17 9.96 3.42 -6.30
CA GLY A 17 9.24 3.47 -7.57
C GLY A 17 7.72 3.38 -7.42
N ALA A 18 7.09 2.59 -8.29
CA ALA A 18 5.63 2.42 -8.30
C ALA A 18 5.09 1.82 -6.99
N THR A 19 5.82 0.92 -6.35
CA THR A 19 5.47 0.31 -5.07
C THR A 19 5.30 1.38 -3.98
N LEU A 20 6.27 2.30 -3.89
CA LEU A 20 6.22 3.42 -2.94
C LEU A 20 5.05 4.36 -3.25
N LEU A 21 4.79 4.66 -4.53
CA LEU A 21 3.66 5.51 -4.92
C LEU A 21 2.30 4.91 -4.54
N VAL A 22 2.13 3.59 -4.68
CA VAL A 22 0.91 2.90 -4.24
C VAL A 22 0.78 2.93 -2.71
N LEU A 23 1.88 2.72 -1.97
CA LEU A 23 1.88 2.79 -0.51
C LEU A 23 1.53 4.20 -0.01
N LEU A 24 2.12 5.24 -0.60
CA LEU A 24 1.79 6.64 -0.32
C LEU A 24 0.35 6.99 -0.69
N ALA A 25 -0.17 6.43 -1.79
CA ALA A 25 -1.58 6.62 -2.15
C ALA A 25 -2.50 6.01 -1.07
N LEU A 26 -2.20 4.83 -0.55
CA LEU A 26 -2.95 4.24 0.57
C LEU A 26 -2.85 5.10 1.83
N ALA A 27 -1.65 5.56 2.19
CA ALA A 27 -1.44 6.44 3.35
C ALA A 27 -2.20 7.76 3.22
N ASP A 28 -2.26 8.33 2.01
CA ASP A 28 -3.06 9.50 1.71
C ASP A 28 -4.55 9.22 1.87
N TYR A 29 -5.09 8.05 1.53
CA TYR A 29 -6.50 7.73 1.82
C TYR A 29 -6.76 7.38 3.28
N ALA A 30 -5.73 7.00 4.04
CA ALA A 30 -5.86 6.52 5.40
C ALA A 30 -6.42 7.56 6.39
N ASN A 31 -7.06 7.03 7.43
CA ASN A 31 -7.36 7.76 8.66
C ASN A 31 -6.16 7.71 9.64
N ASP A 32 -6.33 8.25 10.84
CA ASP A 32 -5.28 8.27 11.87
C ASP A 32 -4.84 6.87 12.34
N ASN A 33 -5.68 5.85 12.14
CA ASN A 33 -5.38 4.45 12.47
C ASN A 33 -4.76 3.67 11.29
N GLY A 34 -4.50 4.34 10.16
CA GLY A 34 -3.95 3.70 8.97
C GLY A 34 -4.93 2.94 8.10
N ILE A 35 -6.23 3.01 8.42
CA ILE A 35 -7.26 2.25 7.72
C ILE A 35 -7.78 3.07 6.53
N CYS A 36 -7.90 2.44 5.38
CA CYS A 36 -8.48 3.00 4.16
C CYS A 36 -9.19 1.94 3.31
N TRP A 37 -9.98 2.38 2.34
CA TRP A 37 -10.70 1.49 1.41
C TRP A 37 -10.77 2.07 -0.02
N PRO A 38 -9.67 2.60 -0.59
CA PRO A 38 -9.69 3.06 -1.97
C PRO A 38 -9.87 1.89 -2.94
N GLY A 39 -10.64 2.12 -4.00
CA GLY A 39 -10.72 1.19 -5.11
C GLY A 39 -9.41 1.13 -5.91
N VAL A 40 -9.15 0.01 -6.58
CA VAL A 40 -7.95 -0.19 -7.42
C VAL A 40 -7.80 0.90 -8.48
N HIS A 41 -8.91 1.35 -9.08
CA HIS A 41 -8.92 2.45 -10.05
C HIS A 41 -8.38 3.77 -9.46
N ALA A 42 -8.78 4.10 -8.22
CA ALA A 42 -8.35 5.32 -7.54
C ALA A 42 -6.85 5.27 -7.22
N LEU A 43 -6.35 4.11 -6.79
CA LEU A 43 -4.92 3.86 -6.58
C LEU A 43 -4.13 3.97 -7.88
N ALA A 44 -4.60 3.34 -8.96
CA ALA A 44 -3.97 3.36 -10.27
C ALA A 44 -3.80 4.79 -10.80
N LYS A 45 -4.87 5.59 -10.73
CA LYS A 45 -4.83 7.01 -11.12
C LYS A 45 -3.85 7.81 -10.27
N LYS A 46 -3.83 7.60 -8.95
CA LYS A 46 -2.97 8.36 -8.04
C LYS A 46 -1.50 7.98 -8.17
N ALA A 47 -1.21 6.69 -8.33
CA ALA A 47 0.15 6.16 -8.50
C ALA A 47 0.65 6.19 -9.96
N ARG A 48 -0.21 6.55 -10.92
CA ARG A 48 0.09 6.64 -12.36
C ARG A 48 0.56 5.32 -12.97
N VAL A 49 -0.08 4.23 -12.58
CA VAL A 49 0.20 2.88 -13.10
C VAL A 49 -1.10 2.18 -13.50
N SER A 50 -1.00 1.05 -14.20
CA SER A 50 -2.18 0.28 -14.59
C SER A 50 -2.85 -0.41 -13.39
N GLU A 51 -4.15 -0.63 -13.47
CA GLU A 51 -4.88 -1.35 -12.41
C GLU A 51 -4.40 -2.80 -12.22
N ARG A 52 -3.90 -3.44 -13.28
CA ARG A 52 -3.27 -4.76 -13.20
C ARG A 52 -2.02 -4.68 -12.31
N TYR A 53 -1.17 -3.69 -12.57
CA TYR A 53 0.06 -3.51 -11.82
C TYR A 53 -0.21 -3.10 -10.36
N VAL A 54 -1.24 -2.28 -10.09
CA VAL A 54 -1.67 -1.99 -8.71
C VAL A 54 -1.97 -3.28 -7.93
N ARG A 55 -2.68 -4.25 -8.51
CA ARG A 55 -3.02 -5.51 -7.81
C ARG A 55 -1.78 -6.32 -7.47
N GLU A 56 -0.80 -6.35 -8.37
CA GLU A 56 0.50 -6.98 -8.17
C GLU A 56 1.29 -6.28 -7.05
N LEU A 57 1.39 -4.95 -7.11
CA LEU A 57 2.05 -4.13 -6.09
C LEU A 57 1.39 -4.25 -4.71
N LEU A 58 0.06 -4.32 -4.65
CA LEU A 58 -0.66 -4.57 -3.39
C LEU A 58 -0.31 -5.94 -2.82
N GLY A 59 -0.17 -6.97 -3.66
CA GLY A 59 0.31 -8.29 -3.22
C GLY A 59 1.73 -8.23 -2.68
N GLY A 60 2.64 -7.53 -3.36
CA GLY A 60 4.01 -7.32 -2.89
C GLY A 60 4.08 -6.55 -1.57
N LEU A 61 3.29 -5.48 -1.42
CA LEU A 61 3.20 -4.69 -0.19
C LEU A 61 2.64 -5.50 0.99
N GLU A 62 1.66 -6.37 0.73
CA GLU A 62 1.08 -7.25 1.73
C GLU A 62 2.08 -8.32 2.17
N SER A 63 2.70 -9.02 1.21
CA SER A 63 3.76 -9.99 1.49
C SER A 63 4.87 -9.33 2.29
N ASN A 64 5.40 -8.20 1.85
CA ASN A 64 6.49 -7.49 2.54
C ASN A 64 6.07 -6.81 3.85
N GLY A 65 4.82 -6.97 4.30
CA GLY A 65 4.37 -6.49 5.61
C GLY A 65 4.19 -4.98 5.72
N HIS A 66 4.04 -4.27 4.61
CA HIS A 66 3.71 -2.83 4.60
C HIS A 66 2.23 -2.57 4.78
N ILE A 67 1.38 -3.53 4.40
CA ILE A 67 -0.07 -3.41 4.53
C ILE A 67 -0.67 -4.72 5.01
N VAL A 68 -1.83 -4.62 5.66
CA VAL A 68 -2.79 -5.72 5.78
C VAL A 68 -3.95 -5.45 4.84
N ARG A 69 -4.38 -6.45 4.07
CA ARG A 69 -5.58 -6.37 3.23
C ARG A 69 -6.65 -7.30 3.80
N GLU A 70 -7.82 -6.74 4.03
CA GLU A 70 -9.01 -7.51 4.39
C GLU A 70 -10.03 -7.44 3.26
N LEU A 71 -10.55 -8.60 2.85
CA LEU A 71 -11.45 -8.70 1.71
C LEU A 71 -12.90 -8.50 2.15
N ASN A 72 -13.63 -7.68 1.40
CA ASN A 72 -15.06 -7.43 1.59
C ASN A 72 -15.49 -6.93 2.99
N THR A 73 -14.57 -6.34 3.77
CA THR A 73 -14.85 -5.83 5.13
C THR A 73 -15.22 -4.35 5.16
N GLY A 74 -15.12 -3.64 4.03
CA GLY A 74 -15.45 -2.22 3.94
C GLY A 74 -16.96 -1.94 3.85
N PRO A 75 -17.39 -0.68 3.98
CA PRO A 75 -18.82 -0.27 4.05
C PRO A 75 -19.72 -0.67 2.87
N TYR A 76 -19.16 -1.26 1.81
CA TYR A 76 -19.87 -1.71 0.61
C TYR A 76 -19.36 -3.08 0.10
N GLY A 77 -18.80 -3.91 0.98
CA GLY A 77 -18.16 -5.16 0.57
C GLY A 77 -16.91 -4.93 -0.28
N VAL A 78 -16.26 -3.76 -0.14
CA VAL A 78 -14.97 -3.49 -0.76
C VAL A 78 -13.84 -3.94 0.16
N ASN A 79 -12.65 -4.13 -0.41
CA ASN A 79 -11.47 -4.43 0.37
C ASN A 79 -11.07 -3.22 1.24
N THR A 80 -10.68 -3.47 2.47
CA THR A 80 -10.01 -2.49 3.32
C THR A 80 -8.53 -2.79 3.40
N TYR A 81 -7.75 -1.75 3.59
CA TYR A 81 -6.31 -1.83 3.75
C TYR A 81 -5.92 -1.11 5.04
N LYS A 82 -4.97 -1.69 5.77
CA LYS A 82 -4.31 -1.04 6.90
C LYS A 82 -2.85 -0.82 6.55
N VAL A 83 -2.42 0.44 6.53
CA VAL A 83 -1.01 0.81 6.34
C VAL A 83 -0.25 0.57 7.64
N LEU A 84 0.86 -0.17 7.56
CA LEU A 84 1.72 -0.51 8.68
C LEU A 84 2.96 0.38 8.66
N VAL A 85 3.09 1.21 9.70
CA VAL A 85 4.21 2.11 9.99
C VAL A 85 4.48 2.08 11.50
N GLY A 86 5.59 2.63 11.96
CA GLY A 86 6.02 2.66 13.36
C GLY A 86 6.58 1.33 13.85
N GLY A 87 7.30 0.58 13.02
CA GLY A 87 7.86 -0.73 13.39
C GLY A 87 6.84 -1.90 13.45
N ALA A 88 5.59 -1.66 13.04
CA ALA A 88 4.54 -2.67 12.95
C ALA A 88 4.60 -3.54 11.68
N LYS A 89 5.73 -3.53 10.95
CA LYS A 89 5.93 -4.31 9.73
C LYS A 89 5.71 -5.80 10.05
N LEU A 90 4.90 -6.50 9.27
CA LEU A 90 4.73 -7.95 9.48
C LEU A 90 6.09 -8.63 9.28
N ALA A 91 6.64 -9.18 10.36
CA ALA A 91 7.89 -9.93 10.32
C ALA A 91 7.67 -11.26 9.58
N GLY A 92 8.47 -11.53 8.55
CA GLY A 92 8.63 -12.90 8.03
C GLY A 92 8.25 -13.17 6.57
N CYS A 93 8.12 -12.17 5.70
CA CYS A 93 8.17 -12.41 4.27
C CYS A 93 9.42 -11.76 3.71
N GLU A 94 10.36 -12.55 3.21
CA GLU A 94 11.48 -12.01 2.46
C GLU A 94 10.94 -11.16 1.32
N PRO A 95 11.53 -9.99 1.05
CA PRO A 95 11.14 -9.17 -0.08
C PRO A 95 11.13 -10.04 -1.33
N ILE A 96 10.01 -10.11 -2.03
CA ILE A 96 10.06 -10.59 -3.41
C ILE A 96 11.05 -9.65 -4.09
N PRO A 97 12.21 -10.14 -4.58
CA PRO A 97 13.15 -9.27 -5.25
C PRO A 97 12.35 -8.60 -6.35
N LEU A 98 12.31 -7.26 -6.33
CA LEU A 98 11.66 -6.44 -7.34
C LEU A 98 12.45 -6.66 -8.64
N GLY A 99 12.23 -7.81 -9.26
CA GLY A 99 12.92 -8.28 -10.43
C GLY A 99 12.46 -7.43 -11.60
N GLY A 100 13.38 -6.59 -12.08
CA GLY A 100 13.41 -6.08 -13.45
C GLY A 100 12.11 -5.46 -13.94
N TYR A 101 11.82 -4.24 -13.50
CA TYR A 101 11.10 -3.29 -14.36
C TYR A 101 12.13 -2.27 -14.86
N ASP A 102 13.04 -2.76 -15.69
CA ASP A 102 13.82 -1.89 -16.56
C ASP A 102 12.82 -1.29 -17.58
N ASN A 103 12.85 0.04 -17.71
CA ASN A 103 12.08 0.76 -18.75
C ASN A 103 12.58 0.40 -20.15
#